data_AF-A0AAV6TXQ6-F1
#
_entry.id   AF-A0AAV6TXQ6-F1
#
_cell.length_a   1.000
_cell.length_b   1.000
_cell.length_c   1.000
_cell.angle_alpha   90.00
_cell.angle_beta   90.00
_cell.angle_gamma   90.00
#
_symmetry.space_group_name_H-M   'P 1'
#
loop_
_entity.id
_entity.type
_entity.pdbx_description
1 polymer ?
#
loop_
_entity_poly.entity_id
_entity_poly.type
_entity_poly.pdbx_seq_one_letter_code
_entity_poly.pdbx_strand_id
1 'polypeptide(L)'
;MQSRQENFLTTYHCPKKDVCNLINEDRLVQARQNREKLFPIIKTVILSGRQNFPFRGHRDDGPICLESPVSSEGNFKALLLFSVDAGDKVLEKHLNTASSRSTYVSKTIQNQIINCCKEEITEVILSRMSQAGLYSIIFDETTDSSNKAQVSLVLRYVRFGKEVQIREDFI
;
A
#
# COMPACT_ATOMS: atom_id res chain seq x y z
N MET A 1 -34.03 -19.82 -0.22
CA MET A 1 -32.64 -20.28 -0.43
C MET A 1 -31.81 -19.06 -0.78
N GLN A 2 -30.73 -18.76 -0.06
CA GLN A 2 -29.79 -17.70 -0.47
C GLN A 2 -29.11 -18.09 -1.78
N SER A 3 -28.94 -17.12 -2.68
CA SER A 3 -28.31 -17.36 -3.97
C SER A 3 -26.81 -17.68 -3.79
N ARG A 4 -26.22 -18.41 -4.75
CA ARG A 4 -24.78 -18.72 -4.73
C ARG A 4 -23.92 -17.45 -4.73
N GLN A 5 -24.40 -16.38 -5.37
CA GLN A 5 -23.74 -15.07 -5.39
C GLN A 5 -23.77 -14.38 -4.02
N GLU A 6 -24.92 -14.39 -3.33
CA GLU A 6 -25.05 -13.85 -1.97
C GLU A 6 -24.13 -14.56 -0.99
N ASN A 7 -24.03 -15.89 -1.09
CA ASN A 7 -23.14 -16.68 -0.25
C ASN A 7 -21.66 -16.34 -0.51
N PHE A 8 -21.28 -16.14 -1.77
CA PHE A 8 -19.92 -15.71 -2.12
C PHE A 8 -19.60 -14.33 -1.53
N LEU A 9 -20.45 -13.32 -1.75
CA LEU A 9 -20.25 -11.97 -1.21
C LEU A 9 -20.21 -11.96 0.32
N THR A 10 -21.11 -12.72 0.96
CA THR A 10 -21.15 -12.86 2.42
C THR A 10 -19.83 -13.42 2.96
N THR A 11 -19.27 -14.42 2.28
CA THR A 11 -18.03 -15.06 2.68
C THR A 11 -16.81 -14.18 2.40
N TYR A 12 -16.83 -13.45 1.28
CA TYR A 12 -15.79 -12.49 0.91
C TYR A 12 -15.66 -11.37 1.95
N HIS A 13 -16.78 -10.74 2.31
CA HIS A 13 -16.80 -9.67 3.32
C HIS A 13 -16.63 -10.19 4.75
N CYS A 14 -17.03 -11.43 5.03
CA CYS A 14 -16.90 -12.05 6.34
C CYS A 14 -16.20 -13.42 6.23
N PRO A 15 -14.86 -13.45 6.15
CA PRO A 15 -14.09 -14.69 5.97
C PRO A 15 -14.33 -15.75 7.06
N LYS A 16 -14.81 -15.35 8.25
CA LYS A 16 -15.18 -16.30 9.33
C LYS A 16 -16.35 -17.21 8.96
N LYS A 17 -17.18 -16.82 8.00
CA LYS A 17 -18.32 -17.61 7.51
C LYS A 17 -17.92 -18.59 6.41
N ASP A 18 -16.68 -18.53 5.93
CA ASP A 18 -16.16 -19.48 4.94
C ASP A 18 -16.11 -20.88 5.54
N VAL A 19 -16.66 -21.87 4.83
CA VAL A 19 -16.72 -23.27 5.30
C VAL A 19 -15.33 -23.81 5.62
N CYS A 20 -14.30 -23.46 4.83
CA CYS A 20 -12.95 -23.94 5.11
C CYS A 20 -12.37 -23.30 6.39
N ASN A 21 -12.72 -22.04 6.67
CA ASN A 21 -12.28 -21.35 7.88
C ASN A 21 -13.07 -21.76 9.13
N LEU A 22 -14.33 -22.20 8.97
CA LEU A 22 -15.13 -22.79 10.06
C LEU A 22 -14.63 -24.19 10.44
N ILE A 23 -14.21 -24.98 9.46
CA ILE A 23 -13.67 -26.33 9.68
C ILE A 23 -12.23 -26.27 10.21
N ASN A 24 -11.45 -25.28 9.76
CA ASN A 24 -10.05 -25.15 10.14
C ASN A 24 -9.74 -23.72 10.62
N GLU A 25 -9.86 -23.53 11.94
CA GLU A 25 -9.58 -22.26 12.59
C GLU A 25 -8.11 -21.80 12.42
N ASP A 26 -7.17 -22.73 12.21
CA ASP A 26 -5.75 -22.41 12.00
C ASP A 26 -5.54 -21.55 10.76
N ARG A 27 -6.43 -21.65 9.76
CA ARG A 27 -6.38 -20.78 8.56
C ARG A 27 -6.60 -19.32 8.93
N LEU A 28 -7.52 -19.02 9.84
CA LEU A 28 -7.77 -17.66 10.31
C LEU A 28 -6.60 -17.15 11.16
N VAL A 29 -6.00 -18.03 11.96
CA VAL A 29 -4.80 -17.71 12.75
C VAL A 29 -3.62 -17.38 11.83
N GLN A 30 -3.37 -18.22 10.81
CA GLN A 30 -2.31 -17.98 9.83
C GLN A 30 -2.54 -16.69 9.03
N ALA A 31 -3.79 -16.42 8.62
CA ALA A 31 -4.13 -15.17 7.93
C ALA A 31 -3.86 -13.95 8.81
N ARG A 32 -4.18 -14.02 10.10
CA ARG A 32 -3.86 -12.96 11.07
C ARG A 32 -2.35 -12.76 11.20
N GLN A 33 -1.59 -13.83 11.40
CA GLN A 33 -0.12 -13.76 11.48
C GLN A 33 0.51 -13.19 10.21
N ASN A 34 -0.01 -13.55 9.03
CA ASN A 34 0.48 -13.00 7.76
C ASN A 34 0.19 -11.50 7.61
N ARG A 35 -0.96 -11.02 8.12
CA ARG A 35 -1.26 -9.58 8.17
C ARG A 35 -0.32 -8.82 9.10
N GLU A 36 0.01 -9.40 10.25
CA GLU A 36 0.97 -8.80 11.19
C GLU A 36 2.35 -8.63 10.55
N LYS A 37 2.80 -9.60 9.76
CA LYS A 37 4.07 -9.52 9.00
C LYS A 37 4.04 -8.46 7.89
N LEU A 38 2.90 -8.29 7.21
CA LEU A 38 2.73 -7.29 6.15
C LEU A 38 2.62 -5.87 6.67
N PHE A 39 2.11 -5.68 7.89
CA PHE A 39 1.87 -4.36 8.47
C PHE A 39 3.08 -3.41 8.48
N PRO A 40 4.29 -3.80 8.96
CA PRO A 40 5.46 -2.93 8.91
C PRO A 40 5.95 -2.64 7.48
N ILE A 41 5.75 -3.57 6.56
CA ILE A 41 6.08 -3.43 5.14
C ILE A 41 5.19 -2.36 4.50
N ILE A 42 3.87 -2.43 4.74
CA ILE A 42 2.89 -1.43 4.27
C ILE A 42 3.20 -0.06 4.89
N LYS A 43 3.51 0.00 6.20
CA LYS A 43 3.91 1.25 6.87
C LYS A 43 5.13 1.89 6.21
N THR A 44 6.11 1.07 5.84
CA THR A 44 7.31 1.55 5.14
C THR A 44 6.95 2.13 3.78
N VAL A 45 6.05 1.48 3.03
CA VAL A 45 5.58 2.02 1.74
C VAL A 45 4.88 3.39 1.92
N ILE A 46 3.99 3.49 2.90
CA ILE A 46 3.27 4.74 3.21
C ILE A 46 4.24 5.84 3.65
N LEU A 47 5.23 5.50 4.48
CA LEU A 47 6.25 6.44 4.95
C LEU A 47 7.05 6.99 3.77
N SER A 48 7.52 6.12 2.88
CA SER A 48 8.27 6.52 1.69
C SER A 48 7.46 7.44 0.80
N GLY A 49 6.17 7.14 0.58
CA GLY A 49 5.26 8.00 -0.18
C GLY A 49 5.04 9.37 0.46
N ARG A 50 4.89 9.43 1.79
CA ARG A 50 4.68 10.70 2.53
C ARG A 50 5.90 11.60 2.58
N GLN A 51 7.09 11.02 2.65
CA GLN A 51 8.35 11.75 2.76
C GLN A 51 9.05 11.97 1.41
N ASN A 52 8.43 11.53 0.31
CA ASN A 52 9.04 11.52 -1.02
C ASN A 52 10.38 10.77 -1.07
N PHE A 53 10.52 9.70 -0.27
CA PHE A 53 11.70 8.85 -0.35
C PHE A 53 11.61 7.99 -1.61
N PRO A 54 12.67 7.96 -2.45
CA PRO A 54 12.68 7.08 -3.59
C PRO A 54 12.61 5.64 -3.10
N PHE A 55 11.60 4.90 -3.56
CA PHE A 55 11.38 3.51 -3.16
C PHE A 55 12.54 2.59 -3.59
N ARG A 56 13.15 2.89 -4.73
CA ARG A 56 14.18 2.05 -5.35
C ARG A 56 15.57 2.67 -5.16
N GLY A 57 16.50 1.85 -4.68
CA GLY A 57 17.93 2.15 -4.76
C GLY A 57 18.53 1.72 -6.09
N HIS A 58 19.83 1.99 -6.27
CA HIS A 58 20.57 1.56 -7.46
C HIS A 58 20.67 0.01 -7.58
N ARG A 59 20.65 -0.72 -6.45
CA ARG A 59 20.66 -2.18 -6.39
C ARG A 59 19.66 -2.67 -5.34
N ASP A 60 18.46 -3.05 -5.79
CA ASP A 60 17.42 -3.62 -4.90
C ASP A 60 17.24 -5.13 -5.04
N ASP A 61 18.01 -5.76 -5.93
CA ASP A 61 17.94 -7.19 -6.21
C ASP A 61 18.81 -7.96 -5.21
N GLY A 62 18.25 -9.03 -4.61
CA GLY A 62 18.94 -9.87 -3.62
C GLY A 62 18.21 -9.98 -2.27
N PRO A 63 18.64 -10.91 -1.41
CA PRO A 63 18.08 -11.07 -0.06
C PRO A 63 18.39 -9.84 0.80
N ILE A 64 17.62 -9.65 1.88
CA ILE A 64 17.92 -8.68 2.93
C ILE A 64 18.89 -9.37 3.89
N CYS A 65 20.05 -8.77 4.15
CA CYS A 65 21.01 -9.30 5.12
C CYS A 65 20.90 -8.53 6.45
N LEU A 66 20.47 -9.21 7.51
CA LEU A 66 20.36 -8.61 8.85
C LEU A 66 21.71 -8.45 9.55
N GLU A 67 22.71 -9.27 9.21
CA GLU A 67 24.01 -9.33 9.90
C GLU A 67 25.06 -8.38 9.33
N SER A 68 24.87 -7.92 8.09
CA SER A 68 25.73 -6.94 7.45
C SER A 68 24.89 -6.12 6.48
N PRO A 69 24.59 -4.85 6.77
CA PRO A 69 24.02 -3.95 5.79
C PRO A 69 25.10 -3.71 4.72
N VAL A 70 25.19 -4.64 3.76
CA VAL A 70 26.11 -4.52 2.64
C VAL A 70 25.74 -3.22 1.94
N SER A 71 26.73 -2.34 1.79
CA SER A 71 26.49 -1.01 1.23
C SER A 71 25.67 -1.11 -0.06
N SER A 72 24.57 -0.37 -0.11
CA SER A 72 23.63 -0.22 -1.24
C SER A 72 22.40 -1.13 -1.31
N GLU A 73 21.87 -1.66 -0.20
CA GLU A 73 20.47 -2.12 -0.19
C GLU A 73 19.56 -0.88 -0.31
N GLY A 74 18.63 -0.84 -1.27
CA GLY A 74 17.84 0.37 -1.56
C GLY A 74 17.04 0.92 -0.35
N ASN A 75 16.60 2.17 -0.43
CA ASN A 75 15.97 2.90 0.68
C ASN A 75 14.84 2.11 1.37
N PHE A 76 14.04 1.37 0.59
CA PHE A 76 12.98 0.54 1.13
C PHE A 76 13.50 -0.53 2.09
N LYS A 77 14.55 -1.27 1.71
CA LYS A 77 15.18 -2.28 2.57
C LYS A 77 15.85 -1.64 3.78
N ALA A 78 16.53 -0.51 3.58
CA ALA A 78 17.15 0.24 4.68
C ALA A 78 16.13 0.67 5.75
N LEU A 79 14.93 1.12 5.35
CA LEU A 79 13.85 1.47 6.26
C LEU A 79 13.26 0.25 7.01
N LEU A 80 13.21 -0.92 6.36
CA LEU A 80 12.82 -2.16 7.03
C LEU A 80 13.86 -2.59 8.06
N LEU A 81 15.15 -2.53 7.72
CA LEU A 81 16.25 -2.81 8.64
C LEU A 81 16.25 -1.85 9.82
N PHE A 82 16.02 -0.55 9.57
CA PHE A 82 15.87 0.44 10.62
C PHE A 82 14.68 0.12 11.55
N SER A 83 13.56 -0.37 11.00
CA SER A 83 12.41 -0.77 11.83
C SER A 83 12.73 -1.99 12.70
N VAL A 84 13.53 -2.94 12.19
CA VAL A 84 14.03 -4.08 12.96
C VAL A 84 14.96 -3.61 14.09
N ASP A 85 15.91 -2.74 13.78
CA ASP A 85 16.85 -2.16 14.75
C ASP A 85 16.11 -1.35 15.84
N ALA A 86 15.06 -0.63 15.46
CA ALA A 86 14.15 0.07 16.38
C ALA A 86 13.24 -0.85 17.21
N GLY A 87 13.33 -2.18 17.04
CA GLY A 87 12.68 -3.18 17.90
C GLY A 87 11.46 -3.89 17.30
N ASP A 88 11.21 -3.83 15.99
CA ASP A 88 10.14 -4.60 15.36
C ASP A 88 10.45 -6.11 15.30
N LYS A 89 10.12 -6.82 16.38
CA LYS A 89 10.33 -8.27 16.53
C LYS A 89 9.50 -9.11 15.56
N VAL A 90 8.36 -8.60 15.08
CA VAL A 90 7.53 -9.32 14.12
C VAL A 90 8.20 -9.30 12.76
N LEU A 91 8.67 -8.12 12.32
CA LEU A 91 9.42 -7.98 11.09
C LEU A 91 10.76 -8.73 11.15
N GLU A 92 11.48 -8.64 12.26
CA GLU A 92 12.75 -9.36 12.47
C GLU A 92 12.57 -10.88 12.30
N LYS A 93 11.58 -11.45 12.99
CA LYS A 93 11.27 -12.89 12.88
C LYS A 93 10.84 -13.25 11.46
N HIS A 94 10.04 -12.41 10.81
CA HIS A 94 9.60 -12.64 9.44
C HIS A 94 10.78 -12.67 8.46
N LEU A 95 11.64 -11.66 8.49
CA LEU A 95 12.79 -11.57 7.58
C LEU A 95 13.78 -12.73 7.79
N ASN A 96 13.94 -13.22 9.02
CA ASN A 96 14.78 -14.38 9.34
C ASN A 96 14.20 -15.73 8.91
N THR A 97 12.87 -15.89 8.98
CA THR A 97 12.21 -17.20 8.77
C THR A 97 11.53 -17.35 7.42
N ALA A 98 11.28 -16.24 6.72
CA ALA A 98 10.61 -16.26 5.44
C ALA A 98 11.48 -16.95 4.38
N SER A 99 10.86 -17.85 3.61
CA SER A 99 11.45 -18.34 2.38
C SER A 99 11.66 -17.16 1.40
N SER A 100 12.62 -17.31 0.47
CA SER A 100 12.90 -16.31 -0.58
C SER A 100 11.64 -15.82 -1.33
N ARG A 101 10.60 -16.67 -1.43
CA ARG A 101 9.33 -16.37 -2.13
C ARG A 101 8.27 -15.69 -1.26
N SER A 102 8.47 -15.60 0.06
CA SER A 102 7.46 -15.12 1.02
C SER A 102 7.93 -13.94 1.86
N THR A 103 8.99 -13.24 1.45
CA THR A 103 9.53 -12.09 2.18
C THR A 103 8.65 -10.85 2.09
N TYR A 104 7.83 -10.72 1.03
CA TYR A 104 6.99 -9.54 0.72
C TYR A 104 7.76 -8.25 0.45
N VAL A 105 9.07 -8.32 0.22
CA VAL A 105 9.92 -7.14 -0.01
C VAL A 105 10.25 -6.90 -1.48
N SER A 106 9.76 -7.74 -2.39
CA SER A 106 10.05 -7.64 -3.83
C SER A 106 9.39 -6.41 -4.46
N LYS A 107 9.97 -5.92 -5.55
CA LYS A 107 9.42 -4.82 -6.37
C LYS A 107 7.95 -5.06 -6.76
N THR A 108 7.58 -6.31 -7.04
CA THR A 108 6.21 -6.70 -7.38
C THR A 108 5.25 -6.47 -6.22
N ILE A 109 5.61 -6.91 -5.01
CA ILE A 109 4.77 -6.72 -3.83
C ILE A 109 4.70 -5.24 -3.44
N GLN A 110 5.82 -4.51 -3.53
CA GLN A 110 5.82 -3.05 -3.33
C GLN A 110 4.83 -2.35 -4.27
N ASN A 111 4.85 -2.67 -5.56
CA ASN A 111 3.92 -2.11 -6.53
C ASN A 111 2.46 -2.49 -6.24
N GLN A 112 2.19 -3.71 -5.77
CA GLN A 112 0.84 -4.12 -5.35
C GLN A 112 0.35 -3.27 -4.17
N ILE A 113 1.19 -3.06 -3.15
CA ILE A 113 0.85 -2.20 -2.01
C ILE A 113 0.61 -0.76 -2.48
N ILE A 114 1.46 -0.23 -3.36
CA ILE A 114 1.30 1.11 -3.94
C ILE A 114 -0.05 1.23 -4.67
N ASN A 115 -0.43 0.22 -5.45
CA ASN A 115 -1.72 0.20 -6.14
C ASN A 115 -2.89 0.18 -5.17
N CYS A 116 -2.85 -0.64 -4.09
CA CYS A 116 -3.87 -0.60 -3.05
C CYS A 116 -3.95 0.77 -2.39
N CYS A 117 -2.82 1.40 -2.07
CA CYS A 117 -2.80 2.76 -1.54
C CYS A 117 -3.40 3.77 -2.52
N LYS A 118 -3.10 3.63 -3.82
CA LYS A 118 -3.69 4.47 -4.86
C LYS A 118 -5.21 4.34 -4.86
N GLU A 119 -5.74 3.13 -4.92
CA GLU A 119 -7.19 2.87 -4.93
C GLU A 119 -7.89 3.52 -3.73
N GLU A 120 -7.37 3.33 -2.52
CA GLU A 120 -7.90 3.93 -1.29
C GLU A 120 -7.85 5.47 -1.30
N ILE A 121 -6.73 6.05 -1.73
CA ILE A 121 -6.58 7.51 -1.84
C ILE A 121 -7.57 8.07 -2.85
N THR A 122 -7.67 7.43 -4.03
CA THR A 122 -8.59 7.81 -5.09
C THR A 122 -10.05 7.73 -4.62
N GLU A 123 -10.45 6.65 -3.95
CA GLU A 123 -11.80 6.50 -3.42
C GLU A 123 -12.14 7.60 -2.42
N VAL A 124 -11.21 7.94 -1.52
CA VAL A 124 -11.38 9.03 -0.56
C VAL A 124 -11.52 10.40 -1.27
N ILE A 125 -10.72 10.66 -2.31
CA ILE A 125 -10.83 11.91 -3.10
C ILE A 125 -12.18 11.98 -3.80
N LEU A 126 -12.60 10.90 -4.48
CA LEU A 126 -13.86 10.85 -5.22
C LEU A 126 -15.08 10.98 -4.28
N SER A 127 -15.01 10.38 -3.09
CA SER A 127 -16.05 10.52 -2.06
C SER A 127 -16.17 11.95 -1.54
N ARG A 128 -15.07 12.70 -1.44
CA ARG A 128 -15.11 14.12 -1.08
C ARG A 128 -15.65 14.98 -2.21
N MET A 129 -15.25 14.70 -3.45
CA MET A 129 -15.72 15.41 -4.63
C MET A 129 -17.23 15.23 -4.83
N SER A 130 -17.76 14.02 -4.63
CA SER A 130 -19.20 13.75 -4.77
C SER A 130 -20.05 14.55 -3.77
N GLN A 131 -19.49 14.89 -2.60
CA GLN A 131 -20.13 15.73 -1.59
C GLN A 131 -20.01 17.23 -1.85
N ALA A 132 -19.07 17.66 -2.70
CA ALA A 132 -18.77 19.07 -2.94
C ALA A 132 -19.82 19.81 -3.77
N GLY A 133 -20.58 19.11 -4.60
CA GLY A 133 -21.60 19.66 -5.50
C GLY A 133 -21.04 20.46 -6.70
N LEU A 134 -19.93 21.19 -6.50
CA LEU A 134 -19.22 21.95 -7.53
C LEU A 134 -17.76 21.52 -7.58
N TYR A 135 -17.31 21.10 -8.76
CA TYR A 135 -15.92 20.74 -9.03
C TYR A 135 -15.52 21.15 -10.45
N SER A 136 -14.21 21.29 -10.66
CA SER A 136 -13.59 21.46 -11.96
C SER A 136 -12.45 20.45 -12.10
N ILE A 137 -12.21 20.02 -13.34
CA ILE A 137 -11.11 19.12 -13.69
C ILE A 137 -10.07 19.94 -14.46
N ILE A 138 -8.82 19.90 -14.00
CA ILE A 138 -7.71 20.63 -14.61
C ILE A 138 -6.74 19.59 -15.18
N PHE A 139 -6.35 19.80 -16.44
CA PHE A 139 -5.31 19.04 -17.12
C PHE A 139 -4.13 19.97 -17.38
N ASP A 140 -2.93 19.53 -17.02
CA ASP A 140 -1.70 20.25 -17.33
C ASP A 140 -0.72 19.30 -18.03
N GLU A 141 -0.25 19.69 -19.21
CA GLU A 141 0.65 18.90 -20.04
C GLU A 141 2.04 19.53 -20.03
N THR A 142 3.04 18.73 -19.67
CA THR A 142 4.45 19.11 -19.71
C THR A 142 5.21 18.13 -20.59
N THR A 143 6.21 18.62 -21.32
CA THR A 143 7.07 17.76 -22.15
C THR A 143 8.37 17.49 -21.39
N ASP A 144 8.70 16.22 -21.18
CA ASP A 144 9.95 15.85 -20.52
C ASP A 144 11.17 15.99 -21.45
N SER A 145 12.37 15.85 -20.89
CA SER A 145 13.62 15.94 -21.65
C SER A 145 13.79 14.87 -22.74
N SER A 146 12.91 13.88 -22.80
CA SER A 146 12.85 12.85 -23.84
C SER A 146 11.77 13.10 -24.90
N ASN A 147 11.20 14.32 -24.92
CA ASN A 147 10.09 14.72 -25.79
C ASN A 147 8.81 13.89 -25.59
N LYS A 148 8.61 13.32 -24.39
CA LYS A 148 7.35 12.65 -24.05
C LYS A 148 6.45 13.60 -23.30
N ALA A 149 5.20 13.69 -23.75
CA ALA A 149 4.14 14.38 -23.05
C ALA A 149 3.82 13.66 -21.73
N GLN A 150 3.81 14.41 -20.64
CA GLN A 150 3.35 14.00 -19.33
C GLN A 150 2.16 14.87 -18.95
N VAL A 151 1.01 14.25 -18.74
CA VAL A 151 -0.23 14.95 -18.36
C VAL A 151 -0.50 14.71 -16.88
N SER A 152 -0.68 15.79 -16.14
CA SER A 152 -1.18 15.75 -14.77
C SER A 152 -2.67 16.10 -14.72
N LEU A 153 -3.39 15.40 -13.85
CA LEU A 153 -4.83 15.56 -13.65
C LEU A 153 -5.09 16.02 -12.22
N VAL A 154 -5.76 17.16 -12.08
CA VAL A 154 -6.11 17.75 -10.79
C VAL A 154 -7.62 17.91 -10.68
N LEU A 155 -8.17 17.40 -9.58
CA LEU A 155 -9.55 17.65 -9.18
C LEU A 155 -9.59 18.84 -8.22
N ARG A 156 -10.28 19.91 -8.61
CA ARG A 156 -10.50 21.11 -7.79
C ARG A 156 -11.95 21.20 -7.37
N TYR A 157 -12.23 21.22 -6.07
CA TYR A 157 -13.61 21.20 -5.56
C TYR A 157 -13.77 22.00 -4.26
N VAL A 158 -15.00 22.41 -3.97
CA VAL A 158 -15.32 23.20 -2.78
C VAL A 158 -15.61 22.28 -1.59
N ARG A 159 -14.91 22.48 -0.48
CA ARG A 159 -15.19 21.82 0.78
C ARG A 159 -15.93 22.76 1.71
N PHE A 160 -17.17 22.42 2.01
CA PHE A 160 -17.98 23.11 3.01
C PHE A 160 -17.68 22.53 4.40
N GLY A 161 -17.08 23.34 5.27
CA GLY A 161 -16.80 23.00 6.67
C GLY A 161 -17.17 24.18 7.59
N LYS A 162 -16.41 24.38 8.68
CA LYS A 162 -16.51 25.61 9.48
C LYS A 162 -16.23 26.87 8.64
N GLU A 163 -15.35 26.72 7.67
CA GLU A 163 -15.04 27.71 6.65
C GLU A 163 -15.12 27.04 5.27
N VAL A 164 -15.40 27.83 4.25
CA VAL A 164 -15.38 27.38 2.85
C VAL A 164 -13.93 27.31 2.38
N GLN A 165 -13.50 26.15 1.90
CA GLN A 165 -12.13 25.95 1.42
C GLN A 165 -12.15 25.36 0.00
N ILE A 166 -11.28 25.88 -0.87
CA ILE A 166 -11.01 25.25 -2.17
C ILE A 166 -9.94 24.19 -1.94
N ARG A 167 -10.19 22.97 -2.42
CA ARG A 167 -9.26 21.85 -2.33
C ARG A 167 -8.88 21.38 -3.73
N GLU A 168 -7.62 21.03 -3.88
CA GLU A 168 -7.04 20.46 -5.09
C GLU A 168 -6.35 19.14 -4.72
N ASP A 169 -6.72 18.06 -5.40
CA ASP A 169 -6.08 16.75 -5.23
C ASP A 169 -5.68 16.20 -6.61
N PHE A 170 -4.47 15.64 -6.72
CA PHE A 170 -4.01 14.88 -7.88
C PHE A 170 -4.61 13.47 -7.87
N ILE A 171 -4.95 12.93 -9.04
CA ILE A 171 -5.55 11.58 -9.20
C ILE A 171 -4.76 10.71 -10.17
#